data_AF-A0A2W7SLF7-F1
#
_entry.id   AF-A0A2W7SLF7-F1
#
_cell.length_a   1.000
_cell.length_b   1.000
_cell.length_c   1.000
_cell.angle_alpha   90.00
_cell.angle_beta   90.00
_cell.angle_gamma   90.00
#
_symmetry.space_group_name_H-M   'P 1'
#
loop_
_entity.id
_entity.type
_entity.pdbx_description
1 polymer ?
#
loop_
_entity_poly.entity_id
_entity_poly.type
_entity_poly.pdbx_seq_one_letter_code
_entity_poly.pdbx_strand_id
1 'polypeptide(L)'
;MKNNYKHGITLIVYCLFSFGQVVVAQSTYLIDDSKSNDMKLSGTSSLHDWEMNAQAFSGKAQFDLKKDDNQTLVGLSSLTFSLPVTNLKSDKKGLDKNAYQALKTDKHKSIIYTLSSAKVSAEKDHKFLIKTTGNLTISGVTKEVVMNVYCSLNKDSTITCIGTESLKMSDYEVEPPSFLFGAMKTGDAVTLDFIMVYKN
;
A
#
# COMPACT_ATOMS: atom_id res chain seq x y z
N MET A 1 -80.88 12.12 29.14
CA MET A 1 -80.00 13.28 28.90
C MET A 1 -78.64 12.77 28.46
N LYS A 2 -78.20 13.10 27.23
CA LYS A 2 -76.90 12.74 26.65
C LYS A 2 -75.87 13.81 27.01
N ASN A 3 -74.66 13.42 27.47
CA ASN A 3 -73.46 14.26 27.38
C ASN A 3 -72.21 13.35 27.54
N ASN A 4 -71.63 12.80 26.46
CA ASN A 4 -70.59 13.38 25.58
C ASN A 4 -69.18 13.41 26.24
N TYR A 5 -68.52 12.25 26.32
CA TYR A 5 -67.06 12.20 26.42
C TYR A 5 -66.47 12.60 25.06
N LYS A 6 -65.83 13.77 25.00
CA LYS A 6 -64.99 14.16 23.87
C LYS A 6 -63.66 13.41 23.98
N HIS A 7 -63.53 12.27 23.30
CA HIS A 7 -62.23 11.66 23.05
C HIS A 7 -61.59 12.39 21.87
N GLY A 8 -60.70 13.34 22.19
CA GLY A 8 -59.78 13.90 21.22
C GLY A 8 -58.82 12.79 20.77
N ILE A 9 -59.03 12.30 19.54
CA ILE A 9 -58.11 11.39 18.87
C ILE A 9 -56.93 12.23 18.39
N THR A 10 -55.86 12.29 19.18
CA THR A 10 -54.57 12.80 18.70
C THR A 10 -53.86 11.67 17.99
N LEU A 11 -54.07 11.55 16.67
CA LEU A 11 -53.35 10.62 15.81
C LEU A 11 -51.94 11.20 15.54
N ILE A 12 -50.96 10.84 16.37
CA ILE A 12 -49.55 11.16 16.09
C ILE A 12 -49.05 10.20 15.02
N VAL A 13 -49.03 10.66 13.76
CA VAL A 13 -48.40 9.95 12.65
C VAL A 13 -46.88 10.12 12.79
N TYR A 14 -46.21 9.13 13.37
CA TYR A 14 -44.75 9.00 13.29
C TYR A 14 -44.39 8.64 11.84
N CYS A 15 -44.05 9.66 11.05
CA CYS A 15 -43.45 9.48 9.73
C CYS A 15 -42.04 8.92 9.95
N LEU A 16 -41.89 7.59 9.89
CA LEU A 16 -40.61 6.90 9.90
C LEU A 16 -39.88 7.25 8.60
N PHE A 17 -39.08 8.31 8.64
CA PHE A 17 -38.08 8.62 7.61
C PHE A 17 -37.03 7.51 7.65
N SER A 18 -37.23 6.45 6.85
CA SER A 18 -36.22 5.44 6.59
C SER A 18 -35.12 6.06 5.72
N PHE A 19 -34.19 6.75 6.36
CA PHE A 19 -32.94 7.15 5.73
C PHE A 19 -32.21 5.87 5.30
N GLY A 20 -32.07 5.65 3.99
CA GLY A 20 -31.28 4.55 3.45
C GLY A 20 -29.81 4.77 3.78
N GLN A 21 -29.34 4.16 4.86
CA GLN A 21 -27.93 4.18 5.22
C GLN A 21 -27.19 3.25 4.26
N VAL A 22 -26.30 3.80 3.43
CA VAL A 22 -25.35 2.99 2.68
C VAL A 22 -24.31 2.47 3.68
N VAL A 23 -24.38 1.18 3.99
CA VAL A 23 -23.42 0.54 4.89
C VAL A 23 -22.11 0.33 4.14
N VAL A 24 -21.09 1.12 4.49
CA VAL A 24 -19.69 0.86 4.12
C VAL A 24 -19.08 -0.02 5.21
N ALA A 25 -18.55 -1.18 4.83
CA ALA A 25 -17.84 -2.04 5.78
C ALA A 25 -16.34 -1.81 5.64
N GLN A 26 -15.69 -1.48 6.76
CA GLN A 26 -14.24 -1.44 6.84
C GLN A 26 -13.74 -2.85 7.15
N SER A 27 -12.91 -3.40 6.26
CA SER A 27 -12.35 -4.74 6.41
C SER A 27 -10.83 -4.66 6.50
N THR A 28 -10.24 -5.43 7.41
CA THR A 28 -8.79 -5.40 7.64
C THR A 28 -8.15 -6.50 6.84
N TYR A 29 -7.39 -6.11 5.82
CA TYR A 29 -6.65 -7.02 4.98
C TYR A 29 -5.18 -7.08 5.39
N LEU A 30 -4.59 -8.27 5.33
CA LEU A 30 -3.15 -8.50 5.47
C LEU A 30 -2.58 -8.93 4.12
N ILE A 31 -1.31 -8.61 3.85
CA ILE A 31 -0.58 -9.26 2.76
C ILE A 31 -0.56 -10.77 3.06
N ASP A 32 -1.04 -11.58 2.13
CA ASP A 32 -1.09 -13.03 2.29
C ASP A 32 0.27 -13.69 1.98
N ASP A 33 0.37 -15.02 2.13
CA ASP A 33 1.57 -15.79 1.77
C ASP A 33 1.49 -16.31 0.33
N SER A 34 0.83 -15.57 -0.57
CA SER A 34 0.71 -15.95 -1.98
C SER A 34 2.04 -15.88 -2.70
N LYS A 35 2.29 -16.84 -3.59
CA LYS A 35 3.42 -16.82 -4.55
C LYS A 35 3.31 -15.70 -5.58
N SER A 36 2.14 -15.06 -5.67
CA SER A 36 1.93 -13.89 -6.54
C SER A 36 2.45 -12.59 -5.92
N ASN A 37 2.75 -12.58 -4.61
CA ASN A 37 3.43 -11.46 -3.99
C ASN A 37 4.85 -11.37 -4.55
N ASP A 38 5.21 -10.20 -5.05
CA ASP A 38 6.53 -9.94 -5.60
C ASP A 38 6.92 -8.47 -5.35
N MET A 39 8.20 -8.24 -5.13
CA MET A 39 8.74 -6.89 -4.98
C MET A 39 10.19 -6.89 -5.43
N LYS A 40 10.43 -6.19 -6.52
CA LYS A 40 11.71 -6.11 -7.21
C LYS A 40 12.23 -4.68 -7.17
N LEU A 41 13.47 -4.54 -6.69
CA LEU A 41 14.22 -3.30 -6.73
C LEU A 41 15.31 -3.42 -7.79
N SER A 42 15.33 -2.49 -8.74
CA SER A 42 16.31 -2.46 -9.83
C SER A 42 17.06 -1.15 -9.86
N GLY A 43 18.31 -1.18 -10.30
CA GLY A 43 19.11 0.03 -10.50
C GLY A 43 20.28 -0.22 -11.45
N THR A 44 21.01 0.85 -11.75
CA THR A 44 22.12 0.81 -12.71
C THR A 44 23.47 0.86 -12.02
N SER A 45 24.51 0.41 -12.70
CA SER A 45 25.90 0.72 -12.33
C SER A 45 26.75 0.89 -13.59
N SER A 46 27.92 1.51 -13.46
CA SER A 46 28.85 1.68 -14.58
C SER A 46 29.38 0.36 -15.17
N LEU A 47 29.22 -0.76 -14.45
CA LEU A 47 29.61 -2.08 -14.94
C LEU A 47 28.41 -2.80 -15.58
N HIS A 48 27.36 -3.06 -14.80
CA HIS A 48 26.11 -3.68 -15.24
C HIS A 48 24.94 -3.25 -14.36
N ASP A 49 23.72 -3.35 -14.88
CA ASP A 49 22.51 -3.21 -14.09
C ASP A 49 22.40 -4.31 -13.04
N TRP A 50 21.62 -4.03 -12.00
CA TRP A 50 21.44 -4.93 -10.87
C TRP A 50 19.98 -4.97 -10.43
N GLU A 51 19.62 -6.07 -9.80
CA GLU A 51 18.29 -6.32 -9.26
C GLU A 51 18.39 -7.01 -7.89
N MET A 52 17.42 -6.72 -7.04
CA MET A 52 17.19 -7.38 -5.76
C MET A 52 15.70 -7.66 -5.59
N ASN A 53 15.34 -8.84 -5.08
CA ASN A 53 13.97 -9.22 -4.78
C ASN A 53 13.78 -9.30 -3.26
N ALA A 54 12.62 -8.84 -2.77
CA ALA A 54 12.27 -8.97 -1.36
C ALA A 54 11.68 -10.36 -1.09
N GLN A 55 12.34 -11.16 -0.26
CA GLN A 55 11.89 -12.52 0.06
C GLN A 55 10.74 -12.59 1.07
N ALA A 56 10.63 -11.58 1.93
CA ALA A 56 9.56 -11.50 2.91
C ALA A 56 9.33 -10.05 3.34
N PHE A 57 8.06 -9.69 3.44
CA PHE A 57 7.56 -8.40 3.86
C PHE A 57 6.17 -8.59 4.47
N SER A 58 5.65 -7.55 5.10
CA SER A 58 4.32 -7.56 5.71
C SER A 58 3.60 -6.28 5.42
N GLY A 59 2.27 -6.35 5.38
CA GLY A 59 1.44 -5.18 5.21
C GLY A 59 0.04 -5.41 5.74
N LYS A 60 -0.58 -4.32 6.18
CA LYS A 60 -1.95 -4.29 6.68
C LYS A 60 -2.64 -3.09 6.05
N ALA A 61 -3.81 -3.32 5.47
CA ALA A 61 -4.62 -2.31 4.81
C ALA A 61 -6.07 -2.37 5.30
N GLN A 62 -6.73 -1.23 5.39
CA GLN A 62 -8.17 -1.14 5.64
C GLN A 62 -8.85 -0.62 4.39
N PHE A 63 -9.40 -1.56 3.62
CA PHE A 63 -10.16 -1.24 2.42
C PHE A 63 -11.63 -1.00 2.79
N ASP A 64 -12.19 0.07 2.23
CA ASP A 64 -13.59 0.43 2.39
C ASP A 64 -14.37 -0.12 1.19
N LEU A 65 -15.12 -1.19 1.43
CA LEU A 65 -15.96 -1.83 0.42
C LEU A 65 -17.41 -1.41 0.61
N LYS A 66 -18.02 -0.89 -0.45
CA LYS A 66 -19.46 -0.69 -0.49
C LYS A 66 -20.13 -2.03 -0.75
N LYS A 67 -21.06 -2.40 0.14
CA LYS A 67 -21.90 -3.58 -0.02
C LYS A 67 -23.03 -3.30 -1.03
N ASP A 68 -22.66 -3.24 -2.30
CA ASP A 68 -23.59 -3.37 -3.44
C ASP A 68 -23.39 -4.73 -4.12
N ASP A 69 -24.23 -5.06 -5.11
CA ASP A 69 -24.19 -6.35 -5.82
C ASP A 69 -22.81 -6.70 -6.39
N ASN A 70 -21.95 -5.70 -6.60
CA ASN A 70 -20.62 -5.85 -7.20
C ASN A 70 -19.45 -5.68 -6.22
N GLN A 71 -19.68 -5.45 -4.92
CA GLN A 71 -18.63 -5.17 -3.93
C GLN A 71 -17.62 -4.13 -4.43
N THR A 72 -18.05 -2.87 -4.51
CA THR A 72 -17.20 -1.80 -5.05
C THR A 72 -16.21 -1.29 -4.02
N LEU A 73 -14.91 -1.25 -4.35
CA LEU A 73 -13.90 -0.55 -3.54
C LEU A 73 -14.08 0.96 -3.67
N VAL A 74 -14.33 1.62 -2.56
CA VAL A 74 -14.62 3.07 -2.50
C VAL A 74 -13.58 3.86 -1.70
N GLY A 75 -12.73 3.19 -0.92
CA GLY A 75 -11.74 3.85 -0.08
C GLY A 75 -10.62 2.93 0.39
N LEU A 76 -9.53 3.57 0.83
CA LEU A 76 -8.43 2.95 1.55
C LEU A 76 -8.15 3.86 2.76
N SER A 77 -8.63 3.44 3.93
CA SER A 77 -8.60 4.24 5.15
C SER A 77 -7.24 4.20 5.86
N SER A 78 -6.53 3.07 5.78
CA SER A 78 -5.18 2.94 6.31
C SER A 78 -4.39 1.91 5.52
N LEU A 79 -3.07 2.11 5.46
CA LEU A 79 -2.13 1.10 4.98
C LEU A 79 -0.82 1.28 5.73
N THR A 80 -0.27 0.16 6.21
CA THR A 80 1.08 0.06 6.75
C THR A 80 1.80 -1.06 6.04
N PHE A 81 3.06 -0.85 5.71
CA PHE A 81 3.92 -1.83 5.07
C PHE A 81 5.29 -1.82 5.75
N SER A 82 5.89 -2.99 5.89
CA SER A 82 7.24 -3.16 6.43
C SER A 82 8.01 -4.22 5.67
N LEU A 83 9.19 -3.83 5.21
CA LEU A 83 10.19 -4.71 4.61
C LEU A 83 11.45 -4.71 5.48
N PRO A 84 11.78 -5.82 6.16
CA PRO A 84 13.10 -6.00 6.73
C PRO A 84 14.16 -5.91 5.62
N VAL A 85 15.13 -5.01 5.75
CA VAL A 85 16.12 -4.75 4.70
C VAL A 85 16.92 -6.01 4.36
N THR A 86 17.18 -6.87 5.35
CA THR A 86 17.89 -8.15 5.17
C THR A 86 17.15 -9.15 4.29
N ASN A 87 15.88 -8.91 3.95
CA ASN A 87 15.09 -9.73 3.04
C ASN A 87 15.23 -9.29 1.58
N LEU A 88 15.86 -8.14 1.30
CA LEU A 88 16.30 -7.82 -0.06
C LEU A 88 17.46 -8.73 -0.43
N LYS A 89 17.28 -9.57 -1.45
CA LYS A 89 18.27 -10.54 -1.93
C LYS A 89 18.50 -10.41 -3.43
N SER A 90 19.74 -10.62 -3.83
CA SER A 90 20.15 -10.76 -5.22
C SER A 90 20.85 -12.09 -5.44
N ASP A 91 21.17 -12.38 -6.69
CA ASP A 91 22.01 -13.53 -7.05
C ASP A 91 23.48 -13.35 -6.63
N LYS A 92 23.86 -12.16 -6.15
CA LYS A 92 25.23 -11.81 -5.78
C LYS A 92 25.28 -11.39 -4.31
N LYS A 93 25.72 -12.27 -3.42
CA LYS A 93 25.88 -11.97 -1.96
C LYS A 93 26.68 -10.70 -1.66
N GLY A 94 27.61 -10.32 -2.53
CA GLY A 94 28.34 -9.05 -2.43
C GLY A 94 27.44 -7.82 -2.59
N LEU A 95 26.49 -7.86 -3.52
CA LEU A 95 25.49 -6.80 -3.71
C LEU A 95 24.58 -6.70 -2.49
N ASP A 96 24.10 -7.82 -1.96
CA ASP A 96 23.29 -7.84 -0.72
C ASP A 96 24.00 -7.13 0.43
N LYS A 97 25.27 -7.48 0.67
CA LYS A 97 26.08 -6.87 1.72
C LYS A 97 26.23 -5.36 1.52
N ASN A 98 26.50 -4.92 0.29
CA ASN A 98 26.66 -3.50 -0.04
C ASN A 98 25.35 -2.74 0.19
N ALA A 99 24.22 -3.31 -0.22
CA ALA A 99 22.90 -2.71 0.01
C ALA A 99 22.61 -2.56 1.51
N TYR A 100 22.91 -3.58 2.32
CA TYR A 100 22.65 -3.53 3.77
C TYR A 100 23.55 -2.52 4.50
N GLN A 101 24.78 -2.34 4.02
CA GLN A 101 25.68 -1.30 4.52
C GLN A 101 25.19 0.09 4.13
N ALA A 102 24.83 0.29 2.86
CA ALA A 102 24.29 1.56 2.37
C ALA A 102 23.01 1.98 3.10
N LEU A 103 22.14 1.02 3.41
CA LEU A 103 20.88 1.23 4.14
C LEU A 103 21.05 1.25 5.67
N LYS A 104 22.29 1.19 6.19
CA LYS A 104 22.62 1.28 7.63
C LYS A 104 21.79 0.31 8.49
N THR A 105 21.71 -0.95 8.06
CA THR A 105 20.86 -1.99 8.69
C THR A 105 21.17 -2.32 10.15
N ASP A 106 22.37 -1.97 10.63
CA ASP A 106 22.74 -2.03 12.05
C ASP A 106 21.88 -1.10 12.91
N LYS A 107 21.43 0.04 12.34
CA LYS A 107 20.57 1.04 12.99
C LYS A 107 19.14 1.01 12.48
N HIS A 108 18.94 0.78 11.18
CA HIS A 108 17.66 0.88 10.50
C HIS A 108 17.29 -0.46 9.85
N LYS A 109 16.59 -1.31 10.60
CA LYS A 109 16.33 -2.71 10.20
C LYS A 109 15.31 -2.87 9.09
N SER A 110 14.40 -1.90 8.93
CA SER A 110 13.26 -2.01 8.03
C SER A 110 13.04 -0.74 7.22
N ILE A 111 12.57 -0.93 5.99
CA ILE A 111 11.89 0.08 5.18
C ILE A 111 10.42 0.04 5.58
N ILE A 112 9.83 1.22 5.82
CA ILE A 112 8.45 1.34 6.32
C ILE A 112 7.69 2.33 5.46
N TYR A 113 6.47 1.96 5.07
CA TYR A 113 5.52 2.88 4.46
C TYR A 113 4.25 2.97 5.31
N THR A 114 3.79 4.20 5.56
CA THR A 114 2.52 4.48 6.25
C THR A 114 1.69 5.43 5.42
N LEU A 115 0.46 5.04 5.11
CA LEU A 115 -0.48 5.85 4.36
C LEU A 115 -0.89 7.10 5.13
N SER A 116 -0.91 8.23 4.44
CA SER A 116 -1.49 9.49 4.95
C SER A 116 -2.88 9.73 4.36
N SER A 117 -3.05 9.51 3.05
CA SER A 117 -4.35 9.60 2.38
C SER A 117 -4.37 8.77 1.09
N ALA A 118 -5.57 8.44 0.62
CA ALA A 118 -5.76 7.76 -0.65
C ALA A 118 -6.98 8.32 -1.40
N LYS A 119 -6.87 8.38 -2.73
CA LYS A 119 -7.99 8.63 -3.63
C LYS A 119 -8.21 7.39 -4.49
N VAL A 120 -9.36 6.75 -4.32
CA VAL A 120 -9.78 5.59 -5.11
C VAL A 120 -10.61 6.06 -6.30
N SER A 121 -10.30 5.54 -7.48
CA SER A 121 -11.06 5.74 -8.71
C SER A 121 -11.39 4.38 -9.30
N ALA A 122 -12.68 4.08 -9.45
CA ALA A 122 -13.13 2.84 -10.04
C ALA A 122 -12.86 2.81 -11.55
N GLU A 123 -12.41 1.65 -12.03
CA GLU A 123 -12.28 1.31 -13.44
C GLU A 123 -13.29 0.18 -13.79
N LYS A 124 -13.18 -0.37 -15.01
CA LYS A 124 -14.02 -1.48 -15.43
C LYS A 124 -13.57 -2.80 -14.79
N ASP A 125 -14.47 -3.78 -14.73
CA ASP A 125 -14.16 -5.17 -14.36
C ASP A 125 -13.52 -5.34 -12.96
N HIS A 126 -14.05 -4.64 -11.95
CA HIS A 126 -13.55 -4.66 -10.56
C HIS A 126 -12.08 -4.24 -10.42
N LYS A 127 -11.62 -3.35 -11.32
CA LYS A 127 -10.32 -2.70 -11.25
C LYS A 127 -10.44 -1.29 -10.67
N PHE A 128 -9.38 -0.82 -10.05
CA PHE A 128 -9.33 0.45 -9.35
C PHE A 128 -7.95 1.07 -9.49
N LEU A 129 -7.89 2.38 -9.72
CA LEU A 129 -6.70 3.17 -9.51
C LEU A 129 -6.75 3.81 -8.12
N ILE A 130 -5.77 3.51 -7.29
CA ILE A 130 -5.60 4.12 -5.98
C ILE A 130 -4.39 5.05 -6.05
N LYS A 131 -4.64 6.35 -6.00
CA LYS A 131 -3.58 7.34 -5.82
C LYS A 131 -3.33 7.51 -4.32
N THR A 132 -2.20 7.00 -3.83
CA THR A 132 -1.83 7.04 -2.41
C THR A 132 -0.83 8.15 -2.16
N THR A 133 -1.00 8.89 -1.07
CA THR A 133 0.03 9.76 -0.47
C THR A 133 0.40 9.18 0.88
N GLY A 134 1.68 8.96 1.14
CA GLY A 134 2.13 8.41 2.42
C GLY A 134 3.60 8.63 2.71
N ASN A 135 3.98 8.34 3.94
CA ASN A 135 5.33 8.51 4.44
C ASN A 135 6.15 7.23 4.22
N LEU A 136 7.15 7.31 3.37
CA LEU A 136 8.15 6.26 3.14
C LEU A 136 9.39 6.57 3.98
N THR A 137 9.83 5.62 4.80
CA THR A 137 11.03 5.73 5.63
C THR A 137 12.08 4.73 5.18
N ILE A 138 13.25 5.23 4.79
CA ILE A 138 14.41 4.45 4.33
C ILE A 138 15.64 4.97 5.04
N SER A 139 16.45 4.07 5.61
CA SER A 139 17.69 4.43 6.34
C SER A 139 17.50 5.54 7.39
N GLY A 140 16.34 5.57 8.05
CA GLY A 140 16.01 6.56 9.09
C GLY A 140 15.50 7.91 8.58
N VAL A 141 15.50 8.14 7.26
CA VAL A 141 14.95 9.36 6.64
C VAL A 141 13.53 9.09 6.15
N THR A 142 12.60 9.98 6.48
CA THR A 142 11.20 9.89 6.05
C THR A 142 10.89 10.93 4.99
N LYS A 143 10.25 10.53 3.90
CA LYS A 143 9.75 11.40 2.83
C LYS A 143 8.30 11.07 2.52
N GLU A 144 7.54 12.10 2.17
CA GLU A 144 6.21 11.90 1.58
C GLU A 144 6.37 11.46 0.12
N VAL A 145 5.68 10.39 -0.26
CA VAL A 145 5.65 9.86 -1.63
C VAL A 145 4.22 9.73 -2.11
N VAL A 146 4.02 9.98 -3.41
CA VAL A 146 2.72 9.88 -4.09
C VAL A 146 2.82 8.81 -5.16
N MET A 147 2.08 7.71 -5.00
CA MET A 147 2.09 6.57 -5.91
C MET A 147 0.73 6.37 -6.57
N ASN A 148 0.74 5.94 -7.82
CA ASN A 148 -0.44 5.42 -8.52
C ASN A 148 -0.38 3.89 -8.48
N VAL A 149 -1.33 3.25 -7.81
CA VAL A 149 -1.38 1.80 -7.61
C VAL A 149 -2.65 1.25 -8.26
N TYR A 150 -2.50 0.25 -9.12
CA TYR A 150 -3.60 -0.39 -9.81
C TYR A 150 -4.01 -1.65 -9.05
N CYS A 151 -5.24 -1.68 -8.54
CA CYS A 151 -5.76 -2.78 -7.76
C CYS A 151 -6.93 -3.48 -8.46
N SER A 152 -7.13 -4.77 -8.19
CA SER A 152 -8.26 -5.57 -8.66
C SER A 152 -8.86 -6.34 -7.50
N LEU A 153 -10.19 -6.31 -7.35
CA LEU A 153 -10.91 -7.18 -6.42
C LEU A 153 -11.17 -8.54 -7.10
N ASN A 154 -10.61 -9.59 -6.53
CA ASN A 154 -10.70 -10.95 -7.06
C ASN A 154 -11.97 -11.67 -6.58
N LYS A 155 -12.34 -12.74 -7.28
CA LYS A 155 -13.54 -13.55 -6.96
C LYS A 155 -13.49 -14.21 -5.57
N ASP A 156 -12.28 -14.47 -5.06
CA ASP A 156 -12.04 -15.02 -3.72
C ASP A 156 -11.94 -13.94 -2.63
N SER A 157 -12.37 -12.72 -2.95
CA SER A 157 -12.34 -11.53 -2.09
C SER A 157 -10.95 -11.02 -1.73
N THR A 158 -9.88 -11.55 -2.34
CA THR A 158 -8.55 -10.93 -2.24
C THR A 158 -8.47 -9.67 -3.10
N ILE A 159 -7.56 -8.77 -2.76
CA ILE A 159 -7.28 -7.56 -3.54
C ILE A 159 -5.83 -7.62 -4.01
N THR A 160 -5.62 -7.72 -5.33
CA THR A 160 -4.28 -7.67 -5.92
C THR A 160 -3.97 -6.24 -6.33
N CYS A 161 -2.85 -5.68 -5.85
CA CYS A 161 -2.38 -4.34 -6.15
C CYS A 161 -1.01 -4.38 -6.82
N ILE A 162 -0.85 -3.63 -7.90
CA ILE A 162 0.36 -3.57 -8.73
C ILE A 162 0.80 -2.11 -8.82
N GLY A 163 2.10 -1.86 -8.64
CA GLY A 163 2.66 -0.53 -8.76
C GLY A 163 4.12 -0.55 -9.17
N THR A 164 4.58 0.61 -9.62
CA THR A 164 5.97 0.91 -9.92
C THR A 164 6.27 2.31 -9.40
N GLU A 165 7.42 2.48 -8.75
CA GLU A 165 7.85 3.77 -8.20
C GLU A 165 9.34 3.98 -8.48
N SER A 166 9.69 5.17 -8.96
CA SER A 166 11.09 5.56 -9.15
C SER A 166 11.55 6.41 -7.96
N LEU A 167 12.62 5.98 -7.30
CA LEU A 167 13.19 6.62 -6.13
C LEU A 167 14.64 7.03 -6.40
N LYS A 168 15.17 7.96 -5.61
CA LYS A 168 16.61 8.25 -5.57
C LYS A 168 17.17 7.90 -4.20
N MET A 169 18.35 7.29 -4.17
CA MET A 169 19.04 7.00 -2.91
C MET A 169 19.38 8.29 -2.16
N SER A 170 19.80 9.32 -2.88
CA SER A 170 20.16 10.63 -2.34
C SER A 170 19.01 11.35 -1.61
N ASP A 171 17.75 11.13 -2.01
CA ASP A 171 16.58 11.70 -1.33
C ASP A 171 16.45 11.17 0.12
N TYR A 172 17.03 10.00 0.41
CA TYR A 172 17.00 9.34 1.71
C TYR A 172 18.36 9.35 2.41
N GLU A 173 19.29 10.21 1.98
CA GLU A 173 20.66 10.29 2.51
C GLU A 173 21.42 8.95 2.47
N VAL A 174 21.07 8.13 1.47
CA VAL A 174 21.78 6.92 1.12
C VAL A 174 22.77 7.28 0.01
N GLU A 175 24.05 7.18 0.29
CA GLU A 175 25.08 7.43 -0.72
C GLU A 175 25.14 6.23 -1.69
N PRO A 176 25.01 6.45 -3.01
CA PRO A 176 25.16 5.37 -3.98
C PRO A 176 26.54 4.71 -3.85
N PRO A 177 26.63 3.38 -3.70
CA PRO A 177 27.91 2.70 -3.54
C PRO A 177 28.88 2.98 -4.69
N SER A 178 30.15 3.12 -4.33
CA SER A 178 31.26 3.40 -5.24
C SER A 178 32.45 2.51 -4.91
N PHE A 179 33.14 2.02 -5.93
CA PHE A 179 34.26 1.09 -5.81
C PHE A 179 35.44 1.55 -6.67
N LEU A 180 36.63 0.97 -6.42
CA LEU A 180 37.86 1.28 -7.15
C LEU A 180 38.14 2.79 -7.24
N PHE A 181 38.06 3.49 -6.11
CA PHE A 181 38.27 4.94 -6.03
C PHE A 181 37.36 5.77 -6.98
N GLY A 182 36.14 5.29 -7.25
CA GLY A 182 35.18 5.98 -8.11
C GLY A 182 35.12 5.48 -9.55
N ALA A 183 36.00 4.56 -9.95
CA ALA A 183 35.95 3.98 -11.28
C ALA A 183 34.71 3.11 -11.52
N MET A 184 34.10 2.57 -10.46
CA MET A 184 32.79 1.90 -10.54
C MET A 184 31.78 2.58 -9.63
N LYS A 185 30.63 2.98 -10.19
CA LYS A 185 29.61 3.75 -9.46
C LYS A 185 28.21 3.20 -9.70
N THR A 186 27.43 3.16 -8.64
CA THR A 186 26.00 2.84 -8.68
C THR A 186 25.20 4.09 -9.08
N GLY A 187 24.21 3.92 -9.94
CA GLY A 187 23.24 4.96 -10.26
C GLY A 187 22.46 5.39 -9.01
N ASP A 188 22.11 6.67 -8.95
CA ASP A 188 21.32 7.21 -7.82
C ASP A 188 19.84 6.82 -7.91
N ALA A 189 19.32 6.71 -9.13
CA ALA A 189 17.94 6.28 -9.37
C ALA A 189 17.79 4.76 -9.22
N VAL A 190 16.71 4.36 -8.56
CA VAL A 190 16.27 2.97 -8.45
C VAL A 190 14.77 2.89 -8.77
N THR A 191 14.36 1.74 -9.30
CA THR A 191 12.95 1.46 -9.61
C THR A 191 12.48 0.32 -8.72
N LEU A 192 11.35 0.53 -8.06
CA LEU A 192 10.65 -0.45 -7.25
C LEU A 192 9.39 -0.90 -7.99
N ASP A 193 9.36 -2.15 -8.43
CA ASP A 193 8.16 -2.79 -8.96
C ASP A 193 7.58 -3.72 -7.89
N PHE A 194 6.26 -3.74 -7.73
CA PHE A 194 5.61 -4.61 -6.74
C PHE A 194 4.25 -5.13 -7.19
N ILE A 195 3.95 -6.34 -6.72
CA ILE A 195 2.64 -7.01 -6.77
C ILE A 195 2.33 -7.48 -5.36
N MET A 196 1.20 -7.05 -4.82
CA MET A 196 0.79 -7.33 -3.45
C MET A 196 -0.63 -7.88 -3.44
N VAL A 197 -0.83 -9.04 -2.85
CA VAL A 197 -2.12 -9.70 -2.67
C VAL A 197 -2.52 -9.55 -1.21
N TYR A 198 -3.63 -8.84 -1.00
CA TYR A 198 -4.23 -8.58 0.29
C TYR A 198 -5.41 -9.51 0.52
N LYS A 199 -5.51 -10.09 1.71
CA LYS A 199 -6.61 -10.97 2.14
C LYS A 199 -7.16 -10.55 3.51
N ASN A 200 -8.49 -10.48 3.62
CA ASN A 200 -9.23 -10.19 4.85
C ASN A 200 -9.37 -11.45 5.73
#